data_AF-A0A0W8JBJ4-F1
#
_entry.id   AF-A0A0W8JBJ4-F1
#
_cell.length_a   1.000
_cell.length_b   1.000
_cell.length_c   1.000
_cell.angle_alpha   90.00
_cell.angle_beta   90.00
_cell.angle_gamma   90.00
#
_symmetry.space_group_name_H-M   'P 1'
#
loop_
_entity.id
_entity.type
_entity.pdbx_description
1 polymer ?
#
loop_
_entity_poly.entity_id
_entity_poly.type
_entity_poly.pdbx_seq_one_letter_code
_entity_poly.pdbx_strand_id
1 'polypeptide(L)'
;MSVQKKTSLPVPNQTPTPKPAEVMTLPSGMDCHAHFYTQIVVCLNGMTEFEISGYGNRVGPGQGCIVHAGANHAFGGIVESADIMVLNLPCPSTEAPLMMQQLNDLSNSGCYFCLDEPFKNLIRILGQEMSTAPEDCLLSQACHDTLVSILPRHITGYVPHVKESRFDMDIIDHYIERNIGRPISVAQLAGRVFLGESQFHSHFKATTGVTPYQYVLNKRVQMAKRLIEQGGYTLGQIADISGFSGQSSFSHAFIRLVGLSPSAYKKRYQK
;
A
#
# COMPACT_ATOMS: atom_id res chain seq x y z
N MET A 1 -29.99 -47.68 -6.01
CA MET A 1 -30.05 -46.33 -6.59
C MET A 1 -29.58 -45.35 -5.54
N SER A 2 -28.31 -44.97 -5.58
CA SER A 2 -27.68 -44.08 -4.62
C SER A 2 -27.92 -42.63 -5.03
N VAL A 3 -28.73 -41.91 -4.27
CA VAL A 3 -29.00 -40.48 -4.49
C VAL A 3 -27.85 -39.68 -3.89
N GLN A 4 -27.04 -39.07 -4.78
CA GLN A 4 -25.94 -38.18 -4.40
C GLN A 4 -26.48 -36.92 -3.72
N LYS A 5 -26.04 -36.69 -2.47
CA LYS A 5 -26.13 -35.40 -1.78
C LYS A 5 -25.36 -34.36 -2.59
N LYS A 6 -26.05 -33.40 -3.21
CA LYS A 6 -25.45 -32.14 -3.67
C LYS A 6 -25.00 -31.36 -2.44
N THR A 7 -23.69 -31.38 -2.18
CA THR A 7 -22.99 -30.44 -1.30
C THR A 7 -23.18 -29.03 -1.84
N SER A 8 -23.95 -28.22 -1.11
CA SER A 8 -24.04 -26.78 -1.30
C SER A 8 -22.68 -26.15 -1.01
N LEU A 9 -22.17 -25.39 -1.97
CA LEU A 9 -21.00 -24.53 -1.81
C LEU A 9 -21.29 -23.47 -0.73
N PRO A 10 -20.31 -23.11 0.12
CA PRO A 10 -20.50 -22.06 1.12
C PRO A 10 -20.65 -20.71 0.41
N VAL A 11 -21.71 -20.00 0.75
CA VAL A 11 -21.96 -18.61 0.34
C VAL A 11 -20.81 -17.74 0.88
N PRO A 12 -20.12 -16.94 0.04
CA PRO A 12 -19.06 -16.07 0.52
C PRO A 12 -19.64 -15.03 1.49
N ASN A 13 -18.98 -14.89 2.65
CA ASN A 13 -19.29 -13.93 3.71
C ASN A 13 -19.72 -12.57 3.13
N GLN A 14 -20.93 -12.15 3.50
CA GLN A 14 -21.42 -10.79 3.28
C GLN A 14 -20.56 -9.84 4.12
N THR A 15 -19.58 -9.19 3.51
CA THR A 15 -19.04 -7.94 4.04
C THR A 15 -20.23 -6.97 4.17
N PRO A 16 -20.44 -6.31 5.31
CA PRO A 16 -21.54 -5.36 5.45
C PRO A 16 -21.42 -4.30 4.35
N THR A 17 -22.54 -4.00 3.69
CA THR A 17 -22.60 -2.89 2.72
C THR A 17 -22.16 -1.62 3.44
N PRO A 18 -21.12 -0.90 2.96
CA PRO A 18 -20.63 0.28 3.64
C PRO A 18 -21.72 1.37 3.65
N LYS A 19 -21.73 2.21 4.69
CA LYS A 19 -22.63 3.37 4.74
C LYS A 19 -22.35 4.27 3.52
N PRO A 20 -23.36 4.79 2.81
CA PRO A 20 -23.14 5.62 1.62
C PRO A 20 -22.20 6.81 1.87
N ALA A 21 -22.42 7.53 2.96
CA ALA A 21 -21.51 8.57 3.43
C ALA A 21 -21.30 8.44 4.94
N GLU A 22 -20.09 8.72 5.41
CA GLU A 22 -19.76 8.73 6.83
C GLU A 22 -18.70 9.76 7.17
N VAL A 23 -18.73 10.26 8.40
CA VAL A 23 -17.68 11.12 8.95
C VAL A 23 -16.91 10.30 9.98
N MET A 24 -15.59 10.31 9.89
CA MET A 24 -14.72 9.59 10.81
C MET A 24 -13.50 10.44 11.19
N THR A 25 -13.05 10.26 12.42
CA THR A 25 -11.80 10.84 12.91
C THR A 25 -10.68 9.83 12.73
N LEU A 26 -9.65 10.21 11.98
CA LEU A 26 -8.51 9.33 11.72
C LEU A 26 -7.59 9.26 12.94
N PRO A 27 -7.10 8.05 13.30
CA PRO A 27 -6.09 7.91 14.33
C PRO A 27 -4.77 8.57 13.89
N SER A 28 -3.93 8.94 14.86
CA SER A 28 -2.59 9.48 14.62
C SER A 28 -1.58 8.44 14.10
N GLY A 29 -2.01 7.19 13.89
CA GLY A 29 -1.23 6.09 13.30
C GLY A 29 -1.63 5.84 11.85
N MET A 30 -0.70 5.30 11.06
CA MET A 30 -1.00 4.89 9.68
C MET A 30 -1.63 3.50 9.68
N ASP A 31 -2.81 3.38 9.09
CA ASP A 31 -3.46 2.11 8.79
C ASP A 31 -3.42 1.83 7.29
N CYS A 32 -3.26 0.56 6.94
CA CYS A 32 -3.26 0.08 5.55
C CYS A 32 -4.47 -0.81 5.34
N HIS A 33 -5.27 -0.54 4.30
CA HIS A 33 -6.35 -1.43 3.92
C HIS A 33 -6.62 -1.45 2.41
N ALA A 34 -7.45 -2.40 2.01
CA ALA A 34 -7.90 -2.59 0.63
C ALA A 34 -9.38 -2.92 0.63
N HIS A 35 -10.14 -2.28 -0.26
CA HIS A 35 -11.58 -2.43 -0.35
C HIS A 35 -12.02 -2.68 -1.79
N PHE A 36 -13.15 -3.37 -1.98
CA PHE A 36 -13.67 -3.76 -3.30
C PHE A 36 -14.61 -2.71 -3.91
N TYR A 37 -14.63 -1.50 -3.37
CA TYR A 37 -15.45 -0.39 -3.82
C TYR A 37 -14.60 0.89 -3.85
N THR A 38 -15.01 1.86 -4.66
CA THR A 38 -14.30 3.14 -4.78
C THR A 38 -14.77 4.08 -3.69
N GLN A 39 -13.85 4.75 -3.01
CA GLN A 39 -14.14 5.74 -1.99
C GLN A 39 -13.65 7.11 -2.44
N ILE A 40 -14.44 8.13 -2.13
CA ILE A 40 -14.01 9.52 -2.22
C ILE A 40 -13.81 10.00 -0.79
N VAL A 41 -12.61 10.48 -0.48
CA VAL A 41 -12.28 10.97 0.85
C VAL A 41 -12.03 12.46 0.77
N VAL A 42 -12.66 13.23 1.65
CA VAL A 42 -12.46 14.68 1.78
C VAL A 42 -12.10 15.00 3.22
N CYS A 43 -11.03 15.75 3.41
CA CYS A 43 -10.67 16.25 4.74
C CYS A 43 -11.55 17.45 5.11
N LEU A 44 -12.22 17.35 6.25
CA LEU A 44 -13.09 18.39 6.81
C LEU A 44 -12.32 19.30 7.76
N ASN A 45 -11.44 18.71 8.58
CA ASN A 45 -10.65 19.42 9.57
C ASN A 45 -9.31 18.72 9.84
N GLY A 46 -8.30 19.48 10.23
CA GLY A 46 -6.95 18.97 10.47
C GLY A 46 -6.18 18.68 9.17
N MET A 47 -5.15 17.86 9.28
CA MET A 47 -4.29 17.46 8.16
C MET A 47 -4.04 15.95 8.20
N THR A 48 -4.18 15.30 7.05
CA THR A 48 -3.97 13.85 6.89
C THR A 48 -2.96 13.57 5.80
N GLU A 49 -2.24 12.45 5.93
CA GLU A 49 -1.43 11.90 4.85
C GLU A 49 -2.19 10.73 4.24
N PHE A 50 -2.44 10.80 2.93
CA PHE A 50 -2.98 9.69 2.15
C PHE A 50 -1.89 9.23 1.19
N GLU A 51 -1.68 7.92 1.11
CA GLU A 51 -0.81 7.29 0.15
C GLU A 51 -1.63 6.38 -0.74
N ILE A 52 -1.80 6.79 -1.99
CA ILE A 52 -2.58 6.08 -3.00
C ILE A 52 -1.63 5.66 -4.11
N SER A 53 -1.54 4.36 -4.35
CA SER A 53 -0.69 3.79 -5.41
C SER A 53 0.78 4.23 -5.35
N GLY A 54 1.32 4.44 -4.13
CA GLY A 54 2.72 4.82 -3.89
C GLY A 54 3.00 6.32 -3.93
N TYR A 55 1.98 7.15 -4.17
CA TYR A 55 2.08 8.61 -4.13
C TYR A 55 1.46 9.13 -2.84
N GLY A 56 2.31 9.48 -1.88
CA GLY A 56 1.93 10.14 -0.64
C GLY A 56 1.64 11.61 -0.86
N ASN A 57 0.51 12.09 -0.37
CA ASN A 57 0.18 13.51 -0.36
C ASN A 57 -0.51 13.92 0.93
N ARG A 58 -0.36 15.19 1.27
CA ARG A 58 -1.07 15.80 2.39
C ARG A 58 -2.41 16.33 1.90
N VAL A 59 -3.45 16.02 2.67
CA VAL A 59 -4.83 16.41 2.41
C VAL A 59 -5.30 17.23 3.60
N GLY A 60 -5.53 18.53 3.36
CA GLY A 60 -6.09 19.47 4.33
C GLY A 60 -7.56 19.81 4.05
N PRO A 61 -8.15 20.74 4.82
CA PRO A 61 -9.57 21.05 4.73
C PRO A 61 -9.99 21.48 3.32
N GLY A 62 -10.98 20.77 2.77
CA GLY A 62 -11.46 21.01 1.39
C GLY A 62 -10.59 20.42 0.30
N GLN A 63 -9.58 19.63 0.66
CA GLN A 63 -8.83 18.77 -0.25
C GLN A 63 -9.32 17.33 -0.08
N GLY A 64 -9.16 16.53 -1.11
CA GLY A 64 -9.56 15.13 -1.07
C GLY A 64 -8.82 14.26 -2.05
N CYS A 65 -9.14 12.97 -1.99
CA CYS A 65 -8.57 11.96 -2.85
C CYS A 65 -9.59 10.88 -3.22
N ILE A 66 -9.34 10.22 -4.34
CA ILE A 66 -10.13 9.10 -4.84
C ILE A 66 -9.32 7.82 -4.61
N VAL A 67 -9.91 6.88 -3.87
CA VAL A 67 -9.36 5.56 -3.61
C VAL A 67 -10.14 4.54 -4.43
N HIS A 68 -9.50 3.91 -5.41
CA HIS A 68 -10.18 2.96 -6.30
C HIS A 68 -10.43 1.59 -5.64
N ALA A 69 -11.50 0.93 -6.08
CA ALA A 69 -11.73 -0.48 -5.78
C ALA A 69 -10.50 -1.33 -6.13
N GLY A 70 -10.01 -2.09 -5.17
CA GLY A 70 -8.82 -2.95 -5.31
C GLY A 70 -7.48 -2.23 -5.23
N ALA A 71 -7.46 -0.89 -5.08
CA ALA A 71 -6.22 -0.17 -4.80
C ALA A 71 -5.86 -0.32 -3.32
N ASN A 72 -4.67 -0.86 -3.04
CA ASN A 72 -4.11 -0.79 -1.69
C ASN A 72 -3.71 0.66 -1.42
N HIS A 73 -4.08 1.16 -0.25
CA HIS A 73 -3.72 2.50 0.18
C HIS A 73 -3.42 2.52 1.68
N ALA A 74 -2.65 3.52 2.10
CA ALA A 74 -2.33 3.80 3.48
C ALA A 74 -2.78 5.22 3.83
N PHE A 75 -3.27 5.42 5.05
CA PHE A 75 -3.79 6.72 5.51
C PHE A 75 -3.47 6.90 7.00
N GLY A 76 -3.26 8.13 7.42
CA GLY A 76 -3.07 8.47 8.84
C GLY A 76 -3.14 9.98 9.11
N GLY A 77 -3.54 10.36 10.33
CA GLY A 77 -3.54 11.76 10.77
C GLY A 77 -2.12 12.29 11.04
N ILE A 78 -1.85 13.55 10.71
CA ILE A 78 -0.55 14.20 11.01
C ILE A 78 -0.66 14.93 12.35
N VAL A 79 -0.06 14.38 13.40
CA VAL A 79 0.20 14.97 14.75
C VAL A 79 -1.05 15.36 15.57
N GLU A 80 -2.17 15.71 14.94
CA GLU A 80 -3.48 15.98 15.53
C GLU A 80 -4.57 15.12 14.87
N SER A 81 -5.66 14.85 15.59
CA SER A 81 -6.83 14.14 15.05
C SER A 81 -7.41 14.90 13.87
N ALA A 82 -7.68 14.21 12.77
CA ALA A 82 -8.25 14.82 11.57
C ALA A 82 -9.59 14.17 11.23
N ASP A 83 -10.55 15.01 10.87
CA ASP A 83 -11.89 14.57 10.52
C ASP A 83 -12.01 14.49 9.01
N ILE A 84 -12.43 13.34 8.52
CA ILE A 84 -12.65 13.10 7.10
C ILE A 84 -14.10 12.70 6.85
N MET A 85 -14.59 13.06 5.67
CA MET A 85 -15.81 12.51 5.11
C MET A 85 -15.44 11.46 4.06
N VAL A 86 -16.04 10.28 4.16
CA VAL A 86 -15.88 9.18 3.21
C VAL A 86 -17.20 8.98 2.48
N LEU A 87 -17.15 9.04 1.15
CA LEU A 87 -18.28 8.75 0.26
C LEU A 87 -17.99 7.42 -0.44
N ASN A 88 -18.82 6.42 -0.18
CA ASN A 88 -18.67 5.08 -0.71
C ASN A 88 -19.47 4.94 -2.00
N LEU A 89 -18.77 4.87 -3.13
CA LEU A 89 -19.41 4.71 -4.42
C LEU A 89 -19.83 3.25 -4.64
N PRO A 90 -21.07 2.98 -5.11
CA PRO A 90 -21.46 1.63 -5.47
C PRO A 90 -20.50 1.07 -6.53
N CYS A 91 -20.18 -0.23 -6.39
CA CYS A 91 -19.40 -0.98 -7.39
C CYS A 91 -19.99 -0.71 -8.78
N PRO A 92 -19.18 -0.42 -9.81
CA PRO A 92 -19.68 -0.04 -11.11
C PRO A 92 -20.59 -1.12 -11.68
N SER A 93 -21.90 -0.93 -11.55
CA SER A 93 -22.88 -1.55 -12.42
C SER A 93 -22.87 -0.80 -13.75
N THR A 94 -23.24 -1.51 -14.80
CA THR A 94 -23.11 -1.13 -16.22
C THR A 94 -23.86 0.15 -16.64
N GLU A 95 -24.45 0.91 -15.71
CA GLU A 95 -25.46 1.96 -15.98
C GLU A 95 -25.10 3.39 -15.53
N ALA A 96 -23.84 3.73 -15.23
CA ALA A 96 -23.45 5.13 -14.95
C ALA A 96 -22.41 5.70 -15.95
N PRO A 97 -22.79 6.00 -17.22
CA PRO A 97 -21.84 6.37 -18.27
C PRO A 97 -21.10 7.70 -18.03
N LEU A 98 -21.73 8.71 -17.41
CA LEU A 98 -21.15 10.05 -17.28
C LEU A 98 -20.31 10.25 -16.01
N MET A 99 -20.79 9.73 -14.88
CA MET A 99 -20.11 9.85 -13.60
C MET A 99 -18.82 9.03 -13.56
N MET A 100 -18.83 7.82 -14.13
CA MET A 100 -17.64 6.98 -14.24
C MET A 100 -16.60 7.58 -15.18
N GLN A 101 -17.03 8.24 -16.27
CA GLN A 101 -16.09 8.89 -17.18
C GLN A 101 -15.35 10.03 -16.50
N GLN A 102 -16.05 10.91 -15.78
CA GLN A 102 -15.43 12.01 -15.04
C GLN A 102 -14.55 11.52 -13.87
N LEU A 103 -14.98 10.50 -13.13
CA LEU A 103 -14.16 9.86 -12.09
C LEU A 103 -12.89 9.20 -12.65
N ASN A 104 -12.99 8.57 -13.83
CA ASN A 104 -11.83 8.03 -14.54
C ASN A 104 -10.90 9.13 -15.05
N ASP A 105 -11.43 10.26 -15.53
CA ASP A 105 -10.62 11.40 -15.99
C ASP A 105 -9.84 12.07 -14.85
N LEU A 106 -10.42 12.12 -13.65
CA LEU A 106 -9.75 12.59 -12.43
C LEU A 106 -8.72 11.58 -11.92
N SER A 107 -9.03 10.28 -12.03
CA SER A 107 -8.10 9.20 -11.72
C SER A 107 -6.82 9.33 -12.55
N ASN A 108 -6.98 9.60 -13.85
CA ASN A 108 -5.86 9.79 -14.78
C ASN A 108 -5.01 11.04 -14.47
N SER A 109 -5.56 12.00 -13.70
CA SER A 109 -4.92 13.29 -13.40
C SER A 109 -4.24 13.35 -12.02
N GLY A 110 -4.23 12.24 -11.26
CA GLY A 110 -3.40 12.13 -10.04
C GLY A 110 -4.13 11.78 -8.75
N CYS A 111 -5.36 11.24 -8.78
CA CYS A 111 -6.14 10.78 -7.61
C CYS A 111 -6.42 11.83 -6.52
N TYR A 112 -5.85 13.04 -6.57
CA TYR A 112 -6.04 14.14 -5.62
C TYR A 112 -6.79 15.32 -6.24
N PHE A 113 -7.62 15.98 -5.45
CA PHE A 113 -8.41 17.12 -5.89
C PHE A 113 -8.57 18.17 -4.78
N CYS A 114 -8.87 19.40 -5.20
CA CYS A 114 -9.29 20.48 -4.33
C CYS A 114 -10.74 20.86 -4.64
N LEU A 115 -11.50 21.18 -3.61
CA LEU A 115 -12.86 21.72 -3.72
C LEU A 115 -12.81 23.26 -3.85
N ASP A 116 -13.81 23.84 -4.51
CA ASP A 116 -14.04 25.28 -4.46
C ASP A 116 -14.68 25.74 -3.14
N GLU A 117 -14.62 27.03 -2.82
CA GLU A 117 -15.13 27.57 -1.55
C GLU A 117 -16.63 27.30 -1.30
N PRO A 118 -17.53 27.44 -2.29
CA PRO A 118 -18.95 27.08 -2.10
C PRO A 118 -19.12 25.63 -1.65
N PHE A 119 -18.43 24.70 -2.29
CA PHE A 119 -18.59 23.28 -2.00
C PHE A 119 -17.88 22.87 -0.71
N LYS A 120 -16.76 23.50 -0.34
CA LYS A 120 -16.14 23.37 1.00
C LYS A 120 -17.10 23.73 2.12
N ASN A 121 -17.89 24.79 1.94
CA ASN A 121 -18.86 25.20 2.95
C ASN A 121 -20.01 24.19 3.07
N LEU A 122 -20.52 23.71 1.94
CA LEU A 122 -21.57 22.69 1.94
C LEU A 122 -21.12 21.40 2.62
N ILE A 123 -19.95 20.86 2.25
CA ILE A 123 -19.47 19.59 2.81
C ILE A 123 -19.19 19.70 4.30
N ARG A 124 -18.74 20.86 4.78
CA ARG A 124 -18.54 21.15 6.20
C ARG A 124 -19.85 21.13 6.97
N ILE A 125 -20.90 21.77 6.46
CA ILE A 125 -22.23 21.80 7.10
C ILE A 125 -22.82 20.39 7.15
N LEU A 126 -22.81 19.67 6.03
CA LEU A 126 -23.32 18.30 5.97
C LEU A 126 -22.51 17.36 6.88
N GLY A 127 -21.19 17.53 6.93
CA GLY A 127 -20.33 16.76 7.82
C GLY A 127 -20.63 16.99 9.29
N GLN A 128 -20.96 18.22 9.69
CA GLN A 128 -21.39 18.53 11.06
C GLN A 128 -22.71 17.85 11.41
N GLU A 129 -23.73 17.93 10.54
CA GLU A 129 -25.02 17.26 10.74
C GLU A 129 -24.89 15.73 10.78
N MET A 130 -24.03 15.15 9.94
CA MET A 130 -23.77 13.71 9.98
C MET A 130 -23.03 13.29 11.25
N SER A 131 -22.19 14.16 11.80
CA SER A 131 -21.46 13.88 13.04
C SER A 131 -22.38 13.94 14.27
N THR A 132 -23.45 14.74 14.24
CA THR A 132 -24.45 14.80 15.32
C THR A 132 -25.40 13.59 15.30
N ALA A 133 -25.65 13.01 14.12
CA ALA A 133 -26.53 11.85 13.92
C ALA A 133 -25.87 10.72 13.09
N PRO A 134 -24.80 10.06 13.61
CA PRO A 134 -24.01 9.10 12.82
C PRO A 134 -24.75 7.82 12.42
N GLU A 135 -25.85 7.48 13.11
CA GLU A 135 -26.68 6.30 12.80
C GLU A 135 -27.86 6.62 11.87
N ASP A 136 -28.02 7.87 11.43
CA ASP A 136 -29.06 8.25 10.49
C ASP A 136 -28.68 7.85 9.05
N CYS A 137 -29.10 6.64 8.67
CA CYS A 137 -28.88 6.11 7.32
C CYS A 137 -29.55 6.95 6.22
N LEU A 138 -30.69 7.61 6.51
CA LEU A 138 -31.39 8.45 5.52
C LEU A 138 -30.60 9.73 5.26
N LEU A 139 -30.09 10.36 6.32
CA LEU A 139 -29.23 11.52 6.21
C LEU A 139 -27.94 11.16 5.45
N SER A 140 -27.29 10.05 5.80
CA SER A 140 -26.11 9.53 5.07
C SER A 140 -26.38 9.39 3.57
N GLN A 141 -27.49 8.74 3.19
CA GLN A 141 -27.86 8.54 1.78
C GLN A 141 -28.13 9.87 1.07
N ALA A 142 -28.92 10.77 1.68
CA ALA A 142 -29.25 12.05 1.09
C ALA A 142 -28.01 12.95 0.88
N CYS A 143 -27.09 12.96 1.86
CA CYS A 143 -25.82 13.66 1.75
C CYS A 143 -24.95 13.04 0.66
N HIS A 144 -24.83 11.72 0.64
CA HIS A 144 -24.09 10.98 -0.39
C HIS A 144 -24.55 11.37 -1.80
N ASP A 145 -25.85 11.22 -2.10
CA ASP A 145 -26.37 11.42 -3.46
C ASP A 145 -26.22 12.88 -3.91
N THR A 146 -26.44 13.82 -2.99
CA THR A 146 -26.24 15.24 -3.24
C THR A 146 -24.78 15.53 -3.57
N LEU A 147 -23.85 15.13 -2.69
CA LEU A 147 -22.43 15.41 -2.84
C LEU A 147 -21.87 14.78 -4.10
N VAL A 148 -22.15 13.50 -4.33
CA VAL A 148 -21.68 12.76 -5.51
C VAL A 148 -22.22 13.37 -6.81
N SER A 149 -23.47 13.84 -6.84
CA SER A 149 -24.07 14.42 -8.05
C SER A 149 -23.49 15.77 -8.47
N ILE A 150 -22.92 16.53 -7.54
CA ILE A 150 -22.38 17.87 -7.81
C ILE A 150 -20.86 17.94 -7.73
N LEU A 151 -20.20 16.99 -7.05
CA LEU A 151 -18.75 16.92 -6.90
C LEU A 151 -17.99 17.13 -8.23
N PRO A 152 -18.38 16.51 -9.37
CA PRO A 152 -17.64 16.71 -10.63
C PRO A 152 -17.59 18.16 -11.13
N ARG A 153 -18.51 19.03 -10.68
CA ARG A 153 -18.54 20.46 -11.04
C ARG A 153 -17.68 21.34 -10.14
N HIS A 154 -17.28 20.82 -8.97
CA HIS A 154 -16.65 21.60 -7.90
C HIS A 154 -15.23 21.14 -7.56
N ILE A 155 -14.74 20.10 -8.23
CA ILE A 155 -13.38 19.61 -8.09
C ILE A 155 -12.47 20.24 -9.14
N THR A 156 -11.28 20.61 -8.71
CA THR A 156 -10.16 20.91 -9.59
C THR A 156 -9.05 19.92 -9.28
N GLY A 157 -8.60 19.18 -10.29
CA GLY A 157 -7.41 18.34 -10.17
C GLY A 157 -6.20 19.21 -9.87
N TYR A 158 -5.34 18.79 -8.96
CA TYR A 158 -4.07 19.46 -8.71
C TYR A 158 -2.94 18.44 -8.68
N VAL A 159 -1.77 18.88 -9.12
CA VAL A 159 -0.57 18.05 -9.02
C VAL A 159 -0.20 17.97 -7.54
N PRO A 160 -0.18 16.77 -6.94
CA PRO A 160 0.21 16.61 -5.55
C PRO A 160 1.56 17.30 -5.31
N HIS A 161 1.73 17.98 -4.17
CA HIS A 161 3.06 18.29 -3.67
C HIS A 161 3.62 16.98 -3.11
N VAL A 162 4.11 16.15 -4.05
CA VAL A 162 4.74 14.86 -3.82
C VAL A 162 5.77 15.03 -2.71
N LYS A 163 5.49 14.49 -1.52
CA LYS A 163 6.60 13.91 -0.78
C LYS A 163 6.97 12.70 -1.60
N GLU A 164 8.16 12.72 -2.20
CA GLU A 164 8.72 11.58 -2.90
C GLU A 164 8.36 10.33 -2.10
N SER A 165 7.75 9.37 -2.79
CA SER A 165 7.50 8.03 -2.27
C SER A 165 8.62 7.69 -1.30
N ARG A 166 8.30 7.35 -0.04
CA ARG A 166 9.31 6.92 0.95
C ARG A 166 9.98 5.59 0.56
N PHE A 167 9.89 5.18 -0.72
CA PHE A 167 10.72 4.17 -1.33
C PHE A 167 12.17 4.66 -1.40
N ASP A 168 12.77 4.67 -0.22
CA ASP A 168 14.17 4.96 -0.02
C ASP A 168 14.92 3.63 -0.01
N MET A 169 15.71 3.40 -1.07
CA MET A 169 16.52 2.21 -1.18
C MET A 169 17.59 2.12 -0.08
N ASP A 170 18.04 3.24 0.49
CA ASP A 170 19.03 3.23 1.58
C ASP A 170 18.43 2.67 2.87
N ILE A 171 17.15 2.98 3.16
CA ILE A 171 16.43 2.39 4.30
C ILE A 171 16.32 0.86 4.14
N ILE A 172 15.98 0.42 2.92
CA ILE A 172 15.83 -1.01 2.61
C ILE A 172 17.19 -1.72 2.72
N ASP A 173 18.24 -1.16 2.12
CA ASP A 173 19.59 -1.72 2.17
C ASP A 173 20.12 -1.81 3.59
N HIS A 174 19.97 -0.74 4.38
CA HIS A 174 20.40 -0.74 5.77
C HIS A 174 19.68 -1.81 6.61
N TYR A 175 18.37 -1.99 6.40
CA TYR A 175 17.62 -3.03 7.07
C TYR A 175 18.07 -4.43 6.66
N ILE A 176 18.30 -4.66 5.36
CA ILE A 176 18.78 -5.94 4.84
C ILE A 176 20.14 -6.27 5.44
N GLU A 177 21.08 -5.34 5.44
CA GLU A 177 22.45 -5.57 5.94
C GLU A 177 22.45 -5.90 7.44
N ARG A 178 21.67 -5.17 8.25
CA ARG A 178 21.56 -5.41 9.69
C ARG A 178 20.89 -6.74 10.03
N ASN A 179 20.05 -7.29 9.14
CA ASN A 179 19.27 -8.50 9.38
C ASN A 179 19.63 -9.65 8.43
N ILE A 180 20.74 -9.55 7.69
CA ILE A 180 21.08 -10.45 6.58
C ILE A 180 21.17 -11.93 6.99
N GLY A 181 21.63 -12.19 8.23
CA GLY A 181 21.73 -13.51 8.84
C GLY A 181 20.41 -14.09 9.37
N ARG A 182 19.31 -13.34 9.28
CA ARG A 182 17.98 -13.76 9.74
C ARG A 182 17.01 -13.90 8.56
N PRO A 183 15.87 -14.60 8.73
CA PRO A 183 14.79 -14.56 7.76
C PRO A 183 14.28 -13.12 7.57
N ILE A 184 14.25 -12.66 6.31
CA ILE A 184 13.71 -11.36 5.92
C ILE A 184 12.50 -11.63 5.04
N SER A 185 11.32 -11.16 5.45
CA SER A 185 10.10 -11.27 4.64
C SER A 185 9.85 -10.02 3.81
N VAL A 186 9.07 -10.17 2.74
CA VAL A 186 8.65 -9.04 1.89
C VAL A 186 7.81 -8.06 2.71
N ALA A 187 6.88 -8.54 3.54
CA ALA A 187 6.11 -7.72 4.49
C ALA A 187 7.00 -6.82 5.37
N GLN A 188 8.10 -7.35 5.90
CA GLN A 188 9.02 -6.56 6.74
C GLN A 188 9.69 -5.45 5.95
N LEU A 189 10.11 -5.70 4.71
CA LEU A 189 10.74 -4.70 3.85
C LEU A 189 9.72 -3.63 3.42
N ALA A 190 8.53 -4.07 3.02
CA ALA A 190 7.44 -3.20 2.61
C ALA A 190 7.05 -2.23 3.74
N GLY A 191 6.93 -2.74 4.98
CA GLY A 191 6.67 -1.92 6.16
C GLY A 191 7.76 -0.89 6.51
N ARG A 192 9.00 -1.02 6.02
CA ARG A 192 10.07 -0.01 6.22
C ARG A 192 9.90 1.23 5.36
N VAL A 193 9.28 1.05 4.21
CA VAL A 193 9.00 2.11 3.23
C VAL A 193 7.51 2.41 3.13
N PHE A 194 6.73 1.93 4.11
CA PHE A 194 5.30 2.18 4.25
C PHE A 194 4.44 1.68 3.07
N LEU A 195 4.90 0.63 2.38
CA LEU A 195 4.20 0.02 1.24
C LEU A 195 3.51 -1.30 1.62
N GLY A 196 2.46 -1.66 0.87
CA GLY A 196 1.93 -3.03 0.87
C GLY A 196 2.84 -3.99 0.09
N GLU A 197 2.79 -5.30 0.39
CA GLU A 197 3.72 -6.30 -0.19
C GLU A 197 3.74 -6.36 -1.73
N SER A 198 2.56 -6.38 -2.37
CA SER A 198 2.46 -6.44 -3.83
C SER A 198 2.99 -5.17 -4.50
N GLN A 199 2.72 -4.01 -3.91
CA GLN A 199 3.20 -2.71 -4.40
C GLN A 199 4.71 -2.60 -4.23
N PHE A 200 5.21 -2.93 -3.04
CA PHE A 200 6.64 -3.02 -2.77
C PHE A 200 7.32 -3.95 -3.78
N HIS A 201 6.77 -5.13 -4.04
CA HIS A 201 7.34 -6.06 -5.01
C HIS A 201 7.43 -5.45 -6.43
N SER A 202 6.35 -4.85 -6.91
CA SER A 202 6.31 -4.23 -8.25
C SER A 202 7.24 -3.02 -8.35
N HIS A 203 7.19 -2.11 -7.37
CA HIS A 203 8.02 -0.91 -7.33
C HIS A 203 9.50 -1.27 -7.19
N PHE A 204 9.85 -2.17 -6.27
CA PHE A 204 11.21 -2.65 -6.07
C PHE A 204 11.79 -3.28 -7.33
N LYS A 205 11.00 -4.11 -8.04
CA LYS A 205 11.44 -4.71 -9.30
C LYS A 205 11.61 -3.67 -10.41
N ALA A 206 10.75 -2.67 -10.48
CA ALA A 206 10.88 -1.57 -11.44
C ALA A 206 12.14 -0.73 -11.16
N THR A 207 12.45 -0.45 -9.90
CA THR A 207 13.63 0.35 -9.51
C THR A 207 14.94 -0.42 -9.62
N THR A 208 14.99 -1.68 -9.17
CA THR A 208 16.24 -2.45 -9.07
C THR A 208 16.46 -3.45 -10.22
N GLY A 209 15.44 -3.68 -11.05
CA GLY A 209 15.44 -4.68 -12.11
C GLY A 209 15.25 -6.13 -11.64
N VAL A 210 15.24 -6.40 -10.33
CA VAL A 210 15.15 -7.75 -9.74
C VAL A 210 14.10 -7.83 -8.64
N THR A 211 13.61 -9.03 -8.32
CA THR A 211 12.64 -9.17 -7.23
C THR A 211 13.30 -8.94 -5.85
N PRO A 212 12.55 -8.53 -4.81
CA PRO A 212 13.11 -8.36 -3.46
C PRO A 212 13.83 -9.61 -2.94
N TYR A 213 13.28 -10.79 -3.22
CA TYR A 213 13.91 -12.07 -2.86
C TYR A 213 15.27 -12.26 -3.57
N GLN A 214 15.33 -12.00 -4.87
CA GLN A 214 16.58 -12.07 -5.63
C GLN A 214 17.60 -11.06 -5.12
N TYR A 215 17.17 -9.87 -4.75
CA TYR A 215 18.04 -8.84 -4.22
C TYR A 215 18.68 -9.24 -2.88
N VAL A 216 17.88 -9.71 -1.92
CA VAL A 216 18.38 -10.25 -0.65
C VAL A 216 19.34 -11.41 -0.90
N LEU A 217 18.99 -12.32 -1.81
CA LEU A 217 19.86 -13.46 -2.15
C LEU A 217 21.22 -13.02 -2.71
N ASN A 218 21.25 -11.99 -3.58
CA ASN A 218 22.49 -11.42 -4.09
C ASN A 218 23.34 -10.81 -2.97
N LYS A 219 22.74 -10.02 -2.07
CA LYS A 219 23.42 -9.45 -0.90
C LYS A 219 24.00 -10.55 0.01
N ARG A 220 23.26 -11.65 0.24
CA ARG A 220 23.74 -12.81 1.00
C ARG A 220 24.95 -13.48 0.35
N VAL A 221 24.93 -13.68 -0.97
CA VAL A 221 26.08 -14.23 -1.70
C VAL A 221 27.28 -13.28 -1.65
N GLN A 222 27.07 -11.97 -1.76
CA GLN A 222 28.16 -11.00 -1.61
C GLN A 222 28.77 -11.01 -0.21
N MET A 223 27.96 -11.12 0.85
CA MET A 223 28.48 -11.32 2.21
C MET A 223 29.28 -12.62 2.33
N ALA A 224 28.78 -13.72 1.77
CA ALA A 224 29.49 -15.00 1.78
C ALA A 224 30.85 -14.92 1.05
N LYS A 225 30.93 -14.23 -0.09
CA LYS A 225 32.21 -13.97 -0.78
C LYS A 225 33.20 -13.25 0.13
N ARG A 226 32.77 -12.18 0.79
CA ARG A 226 33.60 -11.42 1.75
C ARG A 226 34.10 -12.30 2.90
N LEU A 227 33.24 -13.12 3.49
CA LEU A 227 33.62 -14.04 4.57
C LEU A 227 34.59 -15.13 4.10
N ILE A 228 34.42 -15.64 2.87
CA ILE A 228 35.37 -16.57 2.27
C ILE A 228 36.71 -15.88 2.03
N GLU A 229 36.74 -14.64 1.57
CA GLU A 229 38.01 -13.93 1.31
C GLU A 229 38.75 -13.57 2.61
N GLN A 230 38.01 -13.19 3.66
CA GLN A 230 38.58 -12.89 4.99
C GLN A 230 39.10 -14.14 5.72
N GLY A 231 38.48 -15.30 5.50
CA GLY A 231 38.82 -16.53 6.20
C GLY A 231 38.33 -16.61 7.64
N GLY A 232 38.81 -17.60 8.38
CA GLY A 232 38.40 -17.86 9.77
C GLY A 232 37.11 -18.67 9.95
N TYR A 233 36.27 -18.81 8.91
CA TYR A 233 35.02 -19.57 8.99
C TYR A 233 34.98 -20.81 8.08
N THR A 234 34.24 -21.83 8.53
CA THR A 234 33.85 -22.99 7.72
C THR A 234 32.72 -22.64 6.77
N LEU A 235 32.53 -23.42 5.70
CA LEU A 235 31.43 -23.16 4.74
C LEU A 235 30.03 -23.30 5.37
N GLY A 236 29.89 -24.16 6.39
CA GLY A 236 28.66 -24.24 7.20
C GLY A 236 28.40 -22.96 7.96
N GLN A 237 29.40 -22.47 8.72
CA GLN A 237 29.29 -21.20 9.45
C GLN A 237 29.01 -20.02 8.52
N ILE A 238 29.64 -19.97 7.34
CA ILE A 238 29.39 -18.92 6.35
C ILE A 238 27.95 -18.96 5.85
N ALA A 239 27.40 -20.16 5.63
CA ALA A 239 25.99 -20.31 5.26
C ALA A 239 25.06 -19.74 6.34
N ASP A 240 25.32 -20.07 7.61
CA ASP A 240 24.51 -19.61 8.75
C ASP A 240 24.62 -18.09 8.93
N ILE A 241 25.85 -17.55 8.97
CA ILE A 241 26.10 -16.11 9.15
C ILE A 241 25.49 -15.29 8.01
N SER A 242 25.52 -15.81 6.78
CA SER A 242 24.94 -15.15 5.61
C SER A 242 23.43 -15.39 5.47
N GLY A 243 22.77 -16.08 6.42
CA GLY A 243 21.32 -16.23 6.48
C GLY A 243 20.74 -17.30 5.55
N PHE A 244 21.53 -18.25 5.09
CA PHE A 244 21.01 -19.43 4.37
C PHE A 244 20.43 -20.44 5.35
N SER A 245 19.44 -21.22 4.94
CA SER A 245 18.83 -22.26 5.78
C SER A 245 19.73 -23.48 5.98
N GLY A 246 20.87 -23.53 5.28
CA GLY A 246 21.88 -24.57 5.42
C GLY A 246 22.85 -24.60 4.24
N GLN A 247 23.93 -25.38 4.40
CA GLN A 247 25.07 -25.42 3.48
C GLN A 247 24.70 -25.83 2.04
N SER A 248 23.71 -26.71 1.86
CA SER A 248 23.23 -27.12 0.54
C SER A 248 22.58 -25.96 -0.21
N SER A 249 21.66 -25.24 0.43
CA SER A 249 20.98 -24.07 -0.16
C SER A 249 21.97 -22.97 -0.52
N PHE A 250 22.95 -22.73 0.36
CA PHE A 250 24.06 -21.83 0.12
C PHE A 250 24.86 -22.23 -1.11
N SER A 251 25.30 -23.50 -1.19
CA SER A 251 26.14 -23.97 -2.29
C SER A 251 25.44 -23.87 -3.65
N HIS A 252 24.16 -24.24 -3.72
CA HIS A 252 23.36 -24.08 -4.95
C HIS A 252 23.22 -22.62 -5.36
N ALA A 253 22.89 -21.72 -4.42
CA ALA A 253 22.75 -20.30 -4.71
C ALA A 253 24.09 -19.67 -5.16
N PHE A 254 25.18 -20.03 -4.49
CA PHE A 254 26.52 -19.52 -4.78
C PHE A 254 26.99 -19.97 -6.17
N ILE A 255 26.83 -21.25 -6.53
CA ILE A 255 27.15 -21.75 -7.87
C ILE A 255 26.34 -21.01 -8.93
N ARG A 256 25.03 -20.85 -8.71
CA ARG A 256 24.14 -20.19 -9.68
C ARG A 256 24.54 -18.72 -9.92
N LEU A 257 24.95 -17.99 -8.87
CA LEU A 257 25.23 -16.56 -8.96
C LEU A 257 26.70 -16.22 -9.23
N VAL A 258 27.64 -17.11 -8.85
CA VAL A 258 29.10 -16.87 -8.96
C VAL A 258 29.74 -17.74 -10.05
N GLY A 259 29.09 -18.84 -10.45
CA GLY A 259 29.62 -19.79 -11.44
C GLY A 259 30.67 -20.78 -10.90
N LEU A 260 30.99 -20.72 -9.60
CA LEU A 260 31.96 -21.59 -8.94
C LEU A 260 31.37 -22.17 -7.65
N SER A 261 31.84 -23.35 -7.22
CA SER A 261 31.48 -23.87 -5.90
C SER A 261 32.15 -23.05 -4.79
N PRO A 262 31.54 -22.94 -3.59
CA PRO A 262 32.15 -22.21 -2.47
C PRO A 262 33.55 -22.73 -2.11
N SER A 263 33.77 -24.05 -2.16
CA SER A 263 35.07 -24.67 -1.89
C SER A 263 36.13 -24.29 -2.94
N ALA A 264 35.75 -24.26 -4.22
CA ALA A 264 36.63 -23.84 -5.31
C ALA A 264 36.97 -22.35 -5.20
N TYR A 265 35.99 -21.52 -4.84
CA TYR A 265 36.19 -20.09 -4.58
C TYR A 265 37.16 -19.89 -3.39
N LYS A 266 36.95 -20.60 -2.27
CA LYS A 266 37.81 -20.55 -1.09
C LYS A 266 39.26 -20.90 -1.41
N LYS A 267 39.50 -21.99 -2.16
CA LYS A 267 40.86 -22.40 -2.58
C LYS A 267 41.55 -21.37 -3.48
N ARG A 268 40.79 -20.57 -4.22
CA ARG A 268 41.33 -19.53 -5.12
C ARG A 268 41.79 -18.28 -4.38
N TYR A 269 41.09 -17.89 -3.31
CA TYR A 269 41.32 -16.61 -2.61
C TYR A 269 42.03 -16.73 -1.26
N GLN A 270 42.04 -17.91 -0.64
CA GLN A 270 42.77 -18.16 0.62
C GLN A 270 44.08 -18.92 0.41
N LYS A 271 44.88 -18.53 -0.60
CA LYS A 271 46.21 -19.12 -0.80
C LYS A 271 47.20 -18.65 0.25
#